data_AF-A0A2N3A157-F1
#
_entry.id   AF-A0A2N3A157-F1
#
_cell.length_a   1.000
_cell.length_b   1.000
_cell.length_c   1.000
_cell.angle_alpha   90.00
_cell.angle_beta   90.00
_cell.angle_gamma   90.00
#
_symmetry.space_group_name_H-M   'P 1'
#
loop_
_entity.id
_entity.type
_entity.pdbx_description
1 polymer ?
#
loop_
_entity_poly.entity_id
_entity_poly.type
_entity_poly.pdbx_seq_one_letter_code
_entity_poly.pdbx_strand_id
1 'polypeptide(L)'
;MGDGELDEGNVWEAAMFAGKYKLSQLIAFVDRNNIQIDGNTEDVMPLGDLRGKWETFGWHVIEIDGNNIKSIIDAVNLAKAITNRPTMIIANTIP
;
A
#
# COMPACT_ATOMS: atom_id res chain seq x y z
N MET A 1 -0.56 -7.27 0.77
CA MET A 1 -0.48 -7.45 -0.68
C MET A 1 0.98 -7.39 -1.06
N GLY A 2 1.40 -8.13 -2.08
CA GLY A 2 2.71 -7.92 -2.73
C GLY A 2 2.62 -6.76 -3.72
N ASP A 3 3.75 -6.20 -4.14
CA ASP A 3 3.77 -5.20 -5.21
C ASP A 3 3.47 -5.80 -6.59
N GLY A 4 3.95 -7.01 -6.90
CA GLY A 4 3.53 -7.74 -8.11
C GLY A 4 2.04 -8.08 -8.15
N GLU A 5 1.39 -8.27 -6.98
CA GLU A 5 -0.07 -8.47 -6.90
C GLU A 5 -0.84 -7.21 -7.35
N LEU A 6 -0.23 -6.02 -7.30
CA LEU A 6 -0.88 -4.77 -7.68
C LEU A 6 -1.05 -4.60 -9.20
N ASP A 7 -0.51 -5.50 -10.00
CA ASP A 7 -0.82 -5.59 -11.42
C ASP A 7 -2.26 -6.07 -11.67
N GLU A 8 -2.89 -6.69 -10.67
CA GLU A 8 -4.26 -7.19 -10.76
C GLU A 8 -5.31 -6.06 -10.60
N GLY A 9 -6.20 -5.96 -11.58
CA GLY A 9 -7.22 -4.90 -11.65
C GLY A 9 -8.19 -4.87 -10.46
N ASN A 10 -8.48 -6.04 -9.88
CA ASN A 10 -9.39 -6.17 -8.74
C ASN A 10 -8.90 -5.44 -7.48
N VAL A 11 -7.58 -5.28 -7.30
CA VAL A 11 -7.01 -4.51 -6.19
C VAL A 11 -7.41 -3.04 -6.30
N TRP A 12 -7.37 -2.50 -7.51
CA TRP A 12 -7.74 -1.10 -7.77
C TRP A 12 -9.25 -0.86 -7.66
N GLU A 13 -10.07 -1.83 -8.06
CA GLU A 13 -11.52 -1.81 -7.80
C GLU A 13 -11.83 -1.76 -6.30
N ALA A 14 -11.15 -2.59 -5.50
CA ALA A 14 -11.27 -2.58 -4.05
C ALA A 14 -10.75 -1.27 -3.43
N ALA A 15 -9.65 -0.70 -3.95
CA ALA A 15 -9.10 0.57 -3.52
C ALA A 15 -10.10 1.72 -3.72
N MET A 16 -10.71 1.79 -4.91
CA MET A 16 -11.77 2.77 -5.23
C MET A 16 -12.98 2.62 -4.31
N PHE A 17 -13.43 1.38 -4.08
CA PHE A 17 -14.55 1.09 -3.18
C PHE A 17 -14.27 1.57 -1.76
N ALA A 18 -13.12 1.19 -1.20
CA ALA A 18 -12.74 1.57 0.16
C ALA A 18 -12.62 3.09 0.35
N GLY A 19 -12.07 3.79 -0.65
CA GLY A 19 -12.00 5.25 -0.69
C GLY A 19 -13.39 5.89 -0.70
N LYS A 20 -14.27 5.45 -1.61
CA LYS A 20 -15.66 5.94 -1.73
C LYS A 20 -16.42 5.84 -0.41
N TYR A 21 -16.31 4.70 0.27
CA TYR A 21 -17.03 4.45 1.53
C TYR A 21 -16.26 4.89 2.78
N LYS A 22 -15.09 5.52 2.62
CA LYS A 22 -14.27 6.04 3.72
C LYS A 22 -14.03 5.01 4.81
N LEU A 23 -13.64 3.80 4.42
CA LEU A 23 -13.47 2.66 5.34
C LEU A 23 -12.26 2.88 6.27
N SER A 24 -12.39 3.74 7.27
CA SER A 24 -11.30 4.11 8.18
C SER A 24 -10.82 2.99 9.09
N GLN A 25 -11.60 1.92 9.22
CA GLN A 25 -11.20 0.71 9.92
C GLN A 25 -10.32 -0.22 9.06
N LEU A 26 -10.14 0.09 7.77
CA LEU A 26 -9.29 -0.67 6.86
C LEU A 26 -7.87 -0.09 6.85
N ILE A 27 -6.92 -0.92 7.30
CA ILE A 27 -5.49 -0.69 7.19
C ILE A 27 -4.93 -1.80 6.32
N ALA A 28 -4.34 -1.43 5.20
CA ALA A 28 -3.74 -2.37 4.26
C ALA A 28 -2.23 -2.15 4.17
N PHE A 29 -1.52 -3.21 3.80
CA PHE A 29 -0.08 -3.20 3.59
C PHE A 29 0.24 -3.63 2.17
N VAL A 30 1.17 -2.92 1.55
CA VAL A 30 1.91 -3.38 0.37
C VAL A 30 3.33 -3.70 0.82
N ASP A 31 3.74 -4.94 0.61
CA ASP A 31 5.14 -5.34 0.66
C ASP A 31 5.81 -4.89 -0.65
N ARG A 32 6.67 -3.88 -0.55
CA ARG A 32 7.38 -3.28 -1.67
C ARG A 32 8.81 -3.80 -1.69
N ASN A 33 8.98 -5.00 -2.24
CA ASN A 33 10.26 -5.71 -2.35
C ASN A 33 10.84 -5.69 -3.78
N ASN A 34 10.09 -5.12 -4.73
CA ASN A 34 10.43 -4.94 -6.13
C ASN A 34 10.54 -6.23 -6.95
N ILE A 35 10.09 -7.38 -6.46
CA ILE A 35 10.24 -8.66 -7.15
C ILE A 35 8.90 -9.37 -7.37
N GLN A 36 8.80 -10.07 -8.49
CA GLN A 36 7.75 -11.03 -8.79
C GLN A 36 8.31 -12.24 -9.53
N ILE A 37 7.46 -13.21 -9.88
CA ILE A 37 7.89 -14.49 -10.44
C ILE A 37 8.75 -14.33 -11.71
N ASP A 38 8.40 -13.39 -12.57
CA ASP A 38 9.07 -13.14 -13.85
C ASP A 38 10.22 -12.12 -13.76
N GLY A 39 10.56 -11.63 -12.56
CA GLY A 39 11.69 -10.74 -12.33
C GLY A 39 11.35 -9.49 -11.54
N ASN A 40 12.11 -8.41 -11.76
CA ASN A 40 11.88 -7.14 -11.09
C ASN A 40 10.56 -6.51 -11.56
N THR A 41 9.72 -6.08 -10.63
CA THR A 41 8.45 -5.39 -10.94
C THR A 41 8.66 -4.13 -11.78
N GLU A 42 9.79 -3.44 -11.63
CA GLU A 42 10.13 -2.24 -12.41
C GLU A 42 10.52 -2.54 -13.87
N ASP A 43 10.78 -3.80 -14.21
CA ASP A 43 11.06 -4.21 -15.59
C ASP A 43 9.84 -4.88 -16.23
N VAL A 44 9.10 -5.68 -15.46
CA VAL A 44 7.95 -6.45 -15.96
C VAL A 44 6.70 -5.56 -16.14
N MET A 45 6.31 -4.81 -15.10
CA MET A 45 5.15 -3.93 -15.11
C MET A 45 5.31 -2.84 -14.03
N PRO A 46 5.90 -1.67 -14.37
CA PRO A 46 6.21 -0.65 -13.39
C PRO A 46 4.96 -0.04 -12.75
N LEU A 47 4.90 0.00 -11.43
CA LEU A 47 3.81 0.64 -10.69
C LEU A 47 3.90 2.18 -10.69
N GLY A 48 5.05 2.76 -11.06
CA GLY A 48 5.26 4.21 -11.09
C GLY A 48 5.09 4.85 -9.72
N ASP A 49 4.41 6.01 -9.65
CA ASP A 49 4.11 6.68 -8.38
C ASP A 49 3.01 5.93 -7.61
N LEU A 50 3.43 4.89 -6.88
CA LEU A 50 2.54 4.03 -6.12
C LEU A 50 1.83 4.81 -5.00
N ARG A 51 2.53 5.74 -4.32
CA ARG A 51 1.90 6.62 -3.31
C ARG A 51 0.78 7.43 -3.96
N GLY A 52 1.08 8.11 -5.06
CA GLY A 52 0.11 8.96 -5.75
C GLY A 52 -1.12 8.18 -6.20
N LYS A 53 -0.94 6.95 -6.71
CA LYS A 53 -2.07 6.08 -7.07
C LYS A 53 -3.03 5.85 -5.88
N TRP A 54 -2.51 5.45 -4.72
CA TRP A 54 -3.35 5.25 -3.53
C TRP A 54 -3.99 6.56 -3.04
N GLU A 55 -3.24 7.66 -3.02
CA GLU A 55 -3.74 8.98 -2.61
C GLU A 55 -4.87 9.47 -3.52
N THR A 56 -4.79 9.24 -4.84
CA THR A 56 -5.87 9.58 -5.79
C THR A 56 -7.16 8.80 -5.54
N PHE A 57 -7.08 7.60 -4.98
CA PHE A 57 -8.25 6.83 -4.53
C PHE A 57 -8.74 7.23 -3.14
N GLY A 58 -8.20 8.30 -2.54
CA GLY A 58 -8.66 8.85 -1.26
C GLY A 58 -8.09 8.16 -0.02
N TRP A 59 -7.02 7.36 -0.18
CA TRP A 59 -6.35 6.69 0.94
C TRP A 59 -5.39 7.65 1.66
N HIS A 60 -5.18 7.41 2.95
CA HIS A 60 -4.01 7.94 3.65
C HIS A 60 -2.82 7.01 3.39
N VAL A 61 -1.68 7.53 2.96
CA VAL A 61 -0.52 6.70 2.60
C VAL A 61 0.66 6.97 3.53
N ILE A 62 1.18 5.91 4.13
CA ILE A 62 2.36 5.92 5.00
C ILE A 62 3.43 5.05 4.33
N GLU A 63 4.62 5.57 4.13
CA GLU A 63 5.77 4.82 3.65
C GLU A 63 6.73 4.56 4.79
N ILE A 64 7.21 3.32 4.90
CA ILE A 64 8.11 2.90 5.97
C ILE A 64 9.22 1.99 5.45
N ASP A 65 10.27 1.87 6.27
CA ASP A 65 11.19 0.74 6.24
C ASP A 65 10.47 -0.49 6.85
N GLY A 66 10.15 -1.46 6.01
CA GLY A 66 9.46 -2.70 6.38
C GLY A 66 10.32 -3.68 7.18
N ASN A 67 11.63 -3.46 7.27
CA ASN A 67 12.54 -4.26 8.11
C ASN A 67 12.72 -3.66 9.52
N ASN A 68 12.04 -2.54 9.81
CA ASN A 68 12.09 -1.87 11.09
C ASN A 68 10.77 -2.03 11.86
N ILE A 69 10.78 -2.90 12.88
CA ILE A 69 9.59 -3.19 13.71
C ILE A 69 9.02 -1.92 14.34
N LYS A 70 9.87 -0.98 14.77
CA LYS A 70 9.38 0.28 15.36
C LYS A 70 8.62 1.11 14.32
N SER A 71 9.12 1.19 13.09
CA SER A 71 8.44 1.89 11.99
C SER A 71 7.07 1.27 11.68
N ILE A 72 6.96 -0.06 11.70
CA ILE A 72 5.67 -0.76 11.51
C ILE A 72 4.70 -0.40 12.63
N ILE A 73 5.14 -0.47 13.89
CA ILE A 73 4.30 -0.14 15.06
C ILE A 73 3.82 1.31 14.99
N ASP A 74 4.73 2.24 14.72
CA ASP A 74 4.42 3.67 14.62
C ASP A 74 3.44 3.95 13.47
N ALA A 75 3.60 3.30 12.32
CA ALA A 75 2.69 3.42 11.18
C ALA A 75 1.29 2.88 11.48
N VAL A 76 1.17 1.73 12.15
CA VAL A 76 -0.13 1.18 12.56
C VAL A 76 -0.82 2.09 13.57
N ASN A 77 -0.07 2.64 14.52
CA ASN A 77 -0.64 3.58 15.49
C ASN A 77 -1.14 4.86 14.82
N LEU A 78 -0.37 5.40 13.86
CA LEU A 78 -0.81 6.54 13.05
C LEU A 78 -2.05 6.20 12.23
N ALA A 79 -2.06 5.05 11.54
CA ALA A 79 -3.18 4.58 10.74
C ALA A 79 -4.48 4.46 11.56
N LYS A 80 -4.39 3.93 12.80
CA LYS A 80 -5.53 3.85 13.73
C LYS A 80 -6.07 5.22 14.16
N ALA A 81 -5.24 6.26 14.15
CA ALA A 81 -5.67 7.62 14.46
C ALA A 81 -6.41 8.29 13.28
N ILE A 82 -6.32 7.73 12.06
CA ILE A 82 -7.05 8.20 10.89
C ILE A 82 -8.46 7.62 10.91
N THR A 83 -9.46 8.48 11.14
CA THR A 83 -10.86 8.04 11.34
C THR A 83 -11.79 8.32 10.17
N ASN A 84 -11.31 8.97 9.10
CA ASN A 84 -12.15 9.48 8.01
C ASN A 84 -11.84 8.90 6.61
N ARG A 85 -10.87 7.99 6.48
CA ARG A 85 -10.48 7.32 5.23
C ARG A 85 -9.64 6.08 5.52
N PRO A 86 -9.58 5.09 4.61
CA PRO A 86 -8.70 3.93 4.78
C PRO A 86 -7.21 4.33 4.72
N THR A 87 -6.34 3.49 5.28
CA THR A 87 -4.88 3.73 5.30
C THR A 87 -4.12 2.62 4.57
N MET A 88 -3.22 3.04 3.69
CA MET A 88 -2.26 2.17 3.00
C MET A 88 -0.87 2.39 3.62
N ILE A 89 -0.24 1.30 4.04
CA ILE A 89 1.15 1.30 4.50
C ILE A 89 1.99 0.62 3.42
N ILE A 90 2.85 1.38 2.76
CA ILE A 90 3.83 0.86 1.80
C ILE A 90 5.09 0.54 2.60
N ALA A 91 5.38 -0.75 2.76
CA ALA A 91 6.53 -1.25 3.50
C ALA A 91 7.63 -1.63 2.53
N ASN A 92 8.70 -0.82 2.48
CA ASN A 92 9.86 -1.14 1.65
C ASN A 92 10.68 -2.22 2.34
N THR A 93 10.78 -3.39 1.73
CA THR A 93 11.52 -4.54 2.27
C THR A 93 12.64 -4.93 1.31
N ILE A 94 13.47 -5.89 1.74
CA ILE A 94 14.52 -6.48 0.91
C ILE A 94 14.15 -7.96 0.77
N PRO A 95 14.06 -8.49 -0.46
CA PRO A 95 13.71 -9.89 -0.70
C PRO A 95 14.80 -10.88 -0.26
#